data_AF-A0A1C6YFP0-F1
#
_entry.id   AF-A0A1C6YFP0-F1
#
_cell.length_a   1.000
_cell.length_b   1.000
_cell.length_c   1.000
_cell.angle_alpha   90.00
_cell.angle_beta   90.00
_cell.angle_gamma   90.00
#
_symmetry.space_group_name_H-M   'P 1'
#
loop_
_entity.id
_entity.type
_entity.pdbx_description
1 polymer ?
#
loop_
_entity_poly.entity_id
_entity_poly.type
_entity_poly.pdbx_seq_one_letter_code
_entity_poly.pdbx_strand_id
1 'polypeptide(L)'
;MEEMKHSSDTEIPEKRSSNCTVKHFTNTPSPNPQIVEKTKSVKAISIEDLKILEGENEDEKIEEYLNKYKSNVFSNKHSLYLYCRYVILYYGNELINKKDIDKLKFEIINGGITNILVKVEHSLEKKTYLIRLYGPKTSEIINRAREKIIAHILNDKNISKKIYVFFPNGRIEEFMEGYALSKEEIKNPIFQKEIAKNLRILHDIELNDDMYETIKRLQTGDSAYYNDLKNNENGSDQINNRPSFLWGTIWKYFNLLYEEKNKPCDFNAKGNILKLIDFESLRKTIEEVEALCKAKRSPVVLCHCDLLSSNFINKTDNTICLIDFEYSCPMERAYDIANHFNEYAGFNCEWNLIPNKDEEYNFIKHYLNTDDNQIINQLIDEVQPFYLSSHIYWALWSLLQGMRSSIDFDFINYGMTKLTASTLSIFRSKIASNQ
;
A
#
# COMPACT_ATOMS: atom_id res chain seq x y z
N MET A 1 60.11 39.10 36.76
CA MET A 1 59.04 39.93 36.18
C MET A 1 57.89 38.96 35.91
N GLU A 2 56.97 38.72 36.86
CA GLU A 2 55.78 39.56 37.16
C GLU A 2 54.89 39.69 35.91
N GLU A 3 53.60 39.32 35.82
CA GLU A 3 52.47 38.95 36.72
C GLU A 3 51.52 37.98 35.94
N MET A 4 50.91 36.90 36.46
CA MET A 4 49.66 36.77 37.27
C MET A 4 48.40 37.42 36.63
N LYS A 5 47.32 36.71 36.20
CA LYS A 5 46.17 36.09 36.93
C LYS A 5 45.12 35.65 35.86
N HIS A 6 44.30 34.57 35.91
CA HIS A 6 43.23 34.08 36.83
C HIS A 6 42.85 32.63 36.37
N SER A 7 42.62 31.59 37.21
CA SER A 7 41.41 31.24 38.01
C SER A 7 40.11 31.30 37.18
N SER A 8 39.23 30.31 37.01
CA SER A 8 38.76 29.21 37.87
C SER A 8 37.88 28.21 37.08
N ASP A 9 37.51 27.11 37.76
CA ASP A 9 36.29 26.29 37.59
C ASP A 9 36.25 25.17 36.54
N THR A 10 36.60 23.97 37.03
CA THR A 10 36.12 22.67 36.56
C THR A 10 34.68 22.43 37.00
N GLU A 11 33.73 22.45 36.06
CA GLU A 11 32.39 21.88 36.23
C GLU A 11 32.18 20.69 35.27
N ILE A 12 31.76 19.58 35.86
CA ILE A 12 31.36 18.34 35.20
C ILE A 12 29.94 18.53 34.67
N PRO A 13 29.63 18.35 33.36
CA PRO A 13 28.25 18.43 32.91
C PRO A 13 27.51 17.13 33.20
N GLU A 14 26.49 17.27 34.04
CA GLU A 14 25.51 16.27 34.44
C GLU A 14 24.81 15.57 33.26
N LYS A 15 24.40 14.32 33.53
CA LYS A 15 23.47 13.51 32.74
C LYS A 15 22.23 14.32 32.35
N ARG A 16 22.13 14.75 31.09
CA ARG A 16 20.87 15.18 30.50
C ARG A 16 20.00 13.96 30.21
N SER A 17 18.95 13.78 31.01
CA SER A 17 17.79 12.97 30.64
C SER A 17 17.22 13.48 29.32
N SER A 18 17.37 12.71 28.25
CA SER A 18 16.70 12.99 26.98
C SER A 18 15.21 12.71 27.14
N ASN A 19 14.47 13.75 27.54
CA ASN A 19 13.03 13.82 27.32
C ASN A 19 12.79 13.64 25.81
N CYS A 20 12.27 12.47 25.45
CA CYS A 20 11.86 12.14 24.10
C CYS A 20 10.61 12.96 23.77
N THR A 21 10.80 14.20 23.32
CA THR A 21 9.74 15.03 22.78
C THR A 21 9.30 14.39 21.47
N VAL A 22 8.08 13.85 21.47
CA VAL A 22 7.33 13.45 20.28
C VAL A 22 7.40 14.61 19.29
N LYS A 23 8.15 14.42 18.20
CA LYS A 23 8.17 15.39 17.10
C LYS A 23 6.79 15.33 16.45
N HIS A 24 5.96 16.31 16.77
CA HIS A 24 4.75 16.59 16.02
C HIS A 24 5.15 16.91 14.58
N PHE A 25 4.85 16.01 13.65
CA PHE A 25 4.85 16.31 12.24
C PHE A 25 3.89 17.47 12.00
N THR A 26 4.41 18.61 11.57
CA THR A 26 3.62 19.70 11.00
C THR A 26 3.20 19.33 9.58
N ASN A 27 2.34 18.33 9.47
CA ASN A 27 1.31 18.30 8.45
C ASN A 27 0.04 18.69 9.18
N THR A 28 -0.58 19.80 8.77
CA THR A 28 -1.95 20.09 9.20
C THR A 28 -2.79 18.83 9.04
N PRO A 29 -3.47 18.32 10.09
CA PRO A 29 -4.29 17.13 9.97
C PRO A 29 -5.44 17.46 9.01
N SER A 30 -5.36 16.96 7.77
CA SER A 30 -6.54 16.97 6.92
C SER A 30 -7.55 16.03 7.58
N PRO A 31 -8.77 16.50 7.92
CA PRO A 31 -9.79 15.63 8.48
C PRO A 31 -10.02 14.48 7.51
N ASN A 32 -10.00 13.22 8.00
CA ASN A 32 -10.26 12.05 7.16
C ASN A 32 -11.58 12.30 6.40
N PRO A 33 -11.57 12.33 5.04
CA PRO A 33 -12.72 12.71 4.23
C PRO A 33 -13.88 11.70 4.30
N GLN A 34 -13.74 10.62 5.09
CA GLN A 34 -14.79 9.65 5.40
C GLN A 34 -15.52 9.99 6.73
N ILE A 35 -15.03 10.98 7.48
CA ILE A 35 -15.65 11.56 8.68
C ILE A 35 -16.02 13.01 8.35
N VAL A 36 -17.18 13.20 7.73
CA VAL A 36 -17.62 14.53 7.27
C VAL A 36 -19.12 14.67 7.43
N GLU A 37 -19.58 15.88 7.74
CA GLU A 37 -21.01 16.20 7.76
C GLU A 37 -21.67 16.10 6.38
N LYS A 38 -20.91 16.18 5.26
CA LYS A 38 -21.44 16.05 3.89
C LYS A 38 -20.41 15.55 2.88
N THR A 39 -20.40 14.26 2.56
CA THR A 39 -19.90 13.77 1.26
C THR A 39 -21.02 13.81 0.23
N LYS A 40 -20.83 14.46 -0.92
CA LYS A 40 -21.88 14.71 -1.94
C LYS A 40 -22.53 13.45 -2.55
N SER A 41 -21.99 12.26 -2.32
CA SER A 41 -22.39 11.02 -3.02
C SER A 41 -22.90 9.89 -2.13
N VAL A 42 -22.66 9.92 -0.81
CA VAL A 42 -23.02 8.82 0.11
C VAL A 42 -23.56 9.41 1.41
N LYS A 43 -24.73 8.92 1.86
CA LYS A 43 -25.31 9.31 3.15
C LYS A 43 -24.41 8.82 4.28
N ALA A 44 -23.98 9.74 5.13
CA ALA A 44 -23.20 9.41 6.31
C ALA A 44 -24.05 8.66 7.35
N ILE A 45 -23.47 7.63 7.96
CA ILE A 45 -24.07 6.84 9.04
C ILE A 45 -24.07 7.70 10.31
N SER A 46 -25.26 7.93 10.86
CA SER A 46 -25.47 8.70 12.08
C SER A 46 -25.66 7.81 13.31
N ILE A 47 -25.65 8.41 14.50
CA ILE A 47 -25.98 7.69 15.74
C ILE A 47 -27.42 7.17 15.69
N GLU A 48 -28.35 7.94 15.12
CA GLU A 48 -29.76 7.54 15.03
C GLU A 48 -29.97 6.33 14.10
N ASP A 49 -29.13 6.21 13.05
CA ASP A 49 -29.14 5.02 12.19
C ASP A 49 -28.70 3.74 12.94
N LEU A 50 -27.93 3.88 14.03
CA LEU A 50 -27.31 2.79 14.79
C LEU A 50 -27.93 2.60 16.19
N LYS A 51 -29.04 3.28 16.48
CA LYS A 51 -29.66 3.30 17.80
C LYS A 51 -30.55 2.09 18.02
N ILE A 52 -30.21 1.27 19.02
CA ILE A 52 -31.02 0.14 19.47
C ILE A 52 -32.04 0.68 20.49
N LEU A 53 -33.32 0.39 20.28
CA LEU A 53 -34.41 0.84 21.15
C LEU A 53 -34.60 -0.11 22.34
N GLU A 54 -35.17 0.42 23.42
CA GLU A 54 -35.48 -0.37 24.61
C GLU A 54 -36.46 -1.51 24.27
N GLY A 55 -36.12 -2.73 24.66
CA GLY A 55 -36.89 -3.94 24.37
C GLY A 55 -36.50 -4.66 23.07
N GLU A 56 -35.62 -4.10 22.25
CA GLU A 56 -35.07 -4.79 21.08
C GLU A 56 -33.95 -5.76 21.47
N ASN A 57 -33.81 -6.86 20.71
CA ASN A 57 -32.68 -7.79 20.88
C ASN A 57 -31.40 -7.14 20.34
N GLU A 58 -30.47 -6.83 21.24
CA GLU A 58 -29.21 -6.15 20.92
C GLU A 58 -28.40 -6.91 19.85
N ASP A 59 -28.26 -8.24 19.98
CA ASP A 59 -27.41 -9.03 19.08
C ASP A 59 -27.99 -9.09 17.65
N GLU A 60 -29.31 -9.26 17.53
CA GLU A 60 -30.01 -9.24 16.24
C GLU A 60 -29.93 -7.87 15.56
N LYS A 61 -30.06 -6.78 16.33
CA LYS A 61 -29.96 -5.42 15.80
C LYS A 61 -28.56 -5.06 15.36
N ILE A 62 -27.55 -5.47 16.12
CA ILE A 62 -26.16 -5.30 15.74
C ILE A 62 -25.88 -5.98 14.39
N GLU A 63 -26.31 -7.23 14.23
CA GLU A 63 -26.17 -7.95 12.97
C GLU A 63 -26.90 -7.24 11.81
N GLU A 64 -28.16 -6.82 12.03
CA GLU A 64 -28.95 -6.05 11.06
C GLU A 64 -28.20 -4.79 10.60
N TYR A 65 -27.69 -4.00 11.54
CA TYR A 65 -27.01 -2.75 11.26
C TYR A 65 -25.67 -2.93 10.55
N LEU A 66 -24.85 -3.90 10.97
CA LEU A 66 -23.59 -4.20 10.29
C LEU A 66 -23.83 -4.73 8.87
N ASN A 67 -24.95 -5.42 8.64
CA ASN A 67 -25.33 -5.87 7.30
C ASN A 67 -25.85 -4.75 6.39
N LYS A 68 -26.61 -3.80 6.97
CA LYS A 68 -27.24 -2.69 6.26
C LYS A 68 -26.28 -1.52 5.99
N TYR A 69 -25.47 -1.13 6.98
CA TYR A 69 -24.63 0.06 6.94
C TYR A 69 -23.17 -0.32 6.65
N LYS A 70 -22.85 -0.45 5.36
CA LYS A 70 -21.51 -0.86 4.87
C LYS A 70 -20.73 0.24 4.16
N SER A 71 -21.24 1.48 4.17
CA SER A 71 -20.64 2.59 3.41
C SER A 71 -19.32 3.09 4.00
N ASN A 72 -19.08 2.86 5.30
CA ASN A 72 -17.95 3.40 6.05
C ASN A 72 -17.79 4.92 5.97
N VAL A 73 -18.90 5.63 5.76
CA VAL A 73 -18.96 7.10 5.84
C VAL A 73 -19.73 7.45 7.09
N PHE A 74 -19.14 8.20 8.01
CA PHE A 74 -19.72 8.48 9.32
C PHE A 74 -19.95 9.98 9.52
N SER A 75 -21.07 10.34 10.14
CA SER A 75 -21.42 11.74 10.37
C SER A 75 -20.45 12.43 11.34
N ASN A 76 -19.90 11.67 12.31
CA ASN A 76 -18.96 12.16 13.30
C ASN A 76 -18.20 10.98 13.96
N LYS A 77 -17.25 11.30 14.84
CA LYS A 77 -16.46 10.28 15.56
C LYS A 77 -17.32 9.38 16.45
N HIS A 78 -18.44 9.88 16.98
CA HIS A 78 -19.29 9.11 17.89
C HIS A 78 -20.05 8.01 17.15
N SER A 79 -20.61 8.29 15.96
CA SER A 79 -21.23 7.24 15.15
C SER A 79 -20.22 6.21 14.65
N LEU A 80 -19.00 6.63 14.32
CA LEU A 80 -17.89 5.71 14.02
C LEU A 80 -17.58 4.79 15.21
N TYR A 81 -17.38 5.33 16.41
CA TYR A 81 -17.02 4.52 17.58
C TYR A 81 -18.15 3.58 18.01
N LEU A 82 -19.41 4.01 17.89
CA LEU A 82 -20.56 3.13 18.09
C LEU A 82 -20.56 1.97 17.09
N TYR A 83 -20.30 2.25 15.81
CA TYR A 83 -20.15 1.22 14.79
C TYR A 83 -18.99 0.26 15.10
N CYS A 84 -17.82 0.79 15.50
CA CYS A 84 -16.67 -0.02 15.90
C CYS A 84 -16.97 -0.92 17.11
N ARG A 85 -17.78 -0.45 18.06
CA ARG A 85 -18.25 -1.26 19.19
C ARG A 85 -19.09 -2.44 18.70
N TYR A 86 -20.01 -2.22 17.76
CA TYR A 86 -20.81 -3.27 17.14
C TYR A 86 -19.95 -4.27 16.36
N VAL A 87 -18.94 -3.79 15.64
CA VAL A 87 -17.95 -4.65 14.96
C VAL A 87 -17.27 -5.59 15.97
N ILE A 88 -16.85 -5.10 17.14
CA ILE A 88 -16.22 -5.95 18.16
C ILE A 88 -17.23 -6.92 18.78
N LEU A 89 -18.44 -6.46 19.11
CA LEU A 89 -19.48 -7.31 19.70
C LEU A 89 -19.90 -8.47 18.80
N TYR A 90 -19.95 -8.24 17.48
CA TYR A 90 -20.40 -9.24 16.53
C TYR A 90 -19.25 -10.02 15.90
N TYR A 91 -18.35 -9.34 15.19
CA TYR A 91 -17.25 -9.98 14.47
C TYR A 91 -16.07 -10.33 15.40
N GLY A 92 -15.84 -9.54 16.45
CA GLY A 92 -14.72 -9.71 17.39
C GLY A 92 -15.08 -10.46 18.67
N ASN A 93 -16.20 -11.17 18.72
CA ASN A 93 -16.73 -11.81 19.93
C ASN A 93 -15.80 -12.88 20.55
N GLU A 94 -14.94 -13.49 19.75
CA GLU A 94 -13.89 -14.42 20.20
C GLU A 94 -12.64 -13.69 20.72
N LEU A 95 -12.45 -12.41 20.38
CA LEU A 95 -11.28 -11.62 20.78
C LEU A 95 -11.51 -10.91 22.12
N ILE A 96 -12.73 -10.42 22.34
CA ILE A 96 -13.10 -9.62 23.51
C ILE A 96 -14.42 -10.14 24.06
N ASN A 97 -14.45 -10.41 25.37
CA ASN A 97 -15.69 -10.81 26.04
C ASN A 97 -16.72 -9.68 26.01
N LYS A 98 -17.98 -9.99 25.67
CA LYS A 98 -19.09 -9.02 25.66
C LYS A 98 -19.19 -8.21 26.96
N LYS A 99 -18.85 -8.79 28.12
CA LYS A 99 -18.86 -8.10 29.43
C LYS A 99 -17.82 -6.99 29.56
N ASP A 100 -16.79 -6.99 28.74
CA ASP A 100 -15.67 -6.05 28.79
C ASP A 100 -15.76 -4.96 27.72
N ILE A 101 -16.84 -4.93 26.94
CA ILE A 101 -17.01 -3.98 25.83
C ILE A 101 -16.95 -2.51 26.28
N ASP A 102 -17.46 -2.19 27.47
CA ASP A 102 -17.44 -0.84 28.06
C ASP A 102 -16.03 -0.41 28.53
N LYS A 103 -15.10 -1.35 28.58
CA LYS A 103 -13.70 -1.12 28.99
C LYS A 103 -12.79 -0.82 27.80
N LEU A 104 -13.33 -0.84 26.58
CA LEU A 104 -12.59 -0.53 25.36
C LEU A 104 -12.52 0.96 25.11
N LYS A 105 -11.35 1.42 24.69
CA LYS A 105 -11.11 2.78 24.21
C LYS A 105 -10.89 2.75 22.71
N PHE A 106 -11.61 3.62 21.99
CA PHE A 106 -11.51 3.74 20.54
C PHE A 106 -10.83 5.06 20.18
N GLU A 107 -9.81 4.98 19.34
CA GLU A 107 -9.05 6.13 18.87
C GLU A 107 -8.80 6.02 17.37
N ILE A 108 -9.19 7.04 16.60
CA ILE A 108 -8.81 7.12 15.19
C ILE A 108 -7.31 7.35 15.10
N ILE A 109 -6.63 6.52 14.33
CA ILE A 109 -5.22 6.72 13.99
C ILE A 109 -5.09 7.19 12.54
N ASN A 110 -4.06 7.99 12.27
CA ASN A 110 -3.74 8.39 10.92
C ASN A 110 -3.08 7.20 10.20
N GLY A 111 -3.61 6.80 9.04
CA GLY A 111 -2.95 5.83 8.18
C GLY A 111 -3.84 5.41 7.01
N GLY A 112 -3.23 5.35 5.81
CA GLY A 112 -3.89 5.05 4.55
C GLY A 112 -4.79 6.20 4.05
N ILE A 113 -4.74 6.47 2.74
CA ILE A 113 -5.62 7.46 2.09
C ILE A 113 -7.04 6.87 1.89
N THR A 114 -7.12 5.54 1.75
CA THR A 114 -8.33 4.81 1.35
C THR A 114 -9.14 4.24 2.51
N ASN A 115 -8.61 4.18 3.75
CA ASN A 115 -9.19 3.40 4.84
C ASN A 115 -9.39 4.25 6.12
N ILE A 116 -10.37 3.89 6.96
CA ILE A 116 -10.44 4.38 8.35
C ILE A 116 -9.75 3.38 9.26
N LEU A 117 -8.81 3.85 10.07
CA LEU A 117 -8.10 3.04 11.06
C LEU A 117 -8.51 3.48 12.47
N VAL A 118 -9.01 2.54 13.27
CA VAL A 118 -9.42 2.78 14.66
C VAL A 118 -8.68 1.82 15.58
N LYS A 119 -7.77 2.36 16.40
CA LYS A 119 -7.12 1.66 17.50
C LYS A 119 -8.18 1.33 18.56
N VAL A 120 -8.18 0.10 19.02
CA VAL A 120 -9.06 -0.41 20.09
C VAL A 120 -8.19 -0.92 21.22
N GLU A 121 -8.15 -0.18 22.32
CA GLU A 121 -7.33 -0.51 23.48
C GLU A 121 -8.19 -1.06 24.61
N HIS A 122 -7.86 -2.27 25.08
CA HIS A 122 -8.50 -2.87 26.23
C HIS A 122 -7.82 -2.38 27.51
N SER A 123 -8.51 -1.52 28.27
CA SER A 123 -7.94 -0.81 29.43
C SER A 123 -7.37 -1.72 30.54
N LEU A 124 -7.93 -2.92 30.73
CA LEU A 124 -7.45 -3.87 31.76
C LEU A 124 -6.40 -4.89 31.25
N GLU A 125 -6.64 -5.51 30.10
CA GLU A 125 -5.77 -6.59 29.58
C GLU A 125 -4.50 -6.09 28.88
N LYS A 126 -4.36 -4.78 28.66
CA LYS A 126 -3.27 -4.17 27.86
C LYS A 126 -3.13 -4.79 26.45
N LYS A 127 -4.22 -5.33 25.92
CA LYS A 127 -4.30 -5.78 24.52
C LYS A 127 -4.81 -4.65 23.66
N THR A 128 -4.20 -4.51 22.48
CA THR A 128 -4.56 -3.50 21.50
C THR A 128 -4.86 -4.15 20.17
N TYR A 129 -5.98 -3.77 19.58
CA TYR A 129 -6.43 -4.21 18.27
C TYR A 129 -6.55 -3.01 17.34
N LEU A 130 -6.67 -3.29 16.05
CA LEU A 130 -6.89 -2.29 15.02
C LEU A 130 -8.09 -2.70 14.18
N ILE A 131 -9.12 -1.86 14.14
CA ILE A 131 -10.21 -2.00 13.17
C ILE A 131 -9.83 -1.19 11.94
N ARG A 132 -9.82 -1.84 10.78
CA ARG A 132 -9.67 -1.21 9.47
C ARG A 132 -10.98 -1.29 8.72
N LEU A 133 -11.56 -0.13 8.40
CA LEU A 133 -12.76 -0.02 7.58
C LEU A 133 -12.37 0.43 6.16
N TYR A 134 -12.82 -0.31 5.15
CA TYR A 134 -12.44 -0.07 3.76
C TYR A 134 -13.15 1.15 3.17
N GLY A 135 -12.44 1.92 2.35
CA GLY A 135 -13.06 3.04 1.63
C GLY A 135 -14.06 2.60 0.55
N PRO A 136 -14.99 3.51 0.18
CA PRO A 136 -15.96 3.24 -0.86
C PRO A 136 -15.28 2.97 -2.21
N LYS A 137 -15.83 2.00 -2.97
CA LYS A 137 -15.39 1.62 -4.34
C LYS A 137 -13.97 1.05 -4.47
N THR A 138 -13.37 0.57 -3.38
CA THR A 138 -12.03 -0.06 -3.45
C THR A 138 -12.01 -1.42 -4.16
N SER A 139 -13.16 -2.09 -4.33
CA SER A 139 -13.27 -3.45 -4.89
C SER A 139 -12.97 -3.58 -6.38
N GLU A 140 -13.03 -2.50 -7.16
CA GLU A 140 -12.73 -2.54 -8.60
C GLU A 140 -11.22 -2.66 -8.88
N ILE A 141 -10.42 -2.17 -7.94
CA ILE A 141 -8.96 -2.11 -8.00
C ILE A 141 -8.35 -3.20 -7.12
N ILE A 142 -8.95 -3.44 -5.95
CA ILE A 142 -8.44 -4.38 -4.95
C ILE A 142 -9.32 -5.63 -4.93
N ASN A 143 -8.69 -6.76 -5.21
CA ASN A 143 -9.33 -8.05 -5.07
C ASN A 143 -9.24 -8.54 -3.61
N ARG A 144 -10.31 -8.33 -2.84
CA ARG A 144 -10.38 -8.67 -1.41
C ARG A 144 -10.28 -10.17 -1.13
N ALA A 145 -10.73 -11.02 -2.06
CA ALA A 145 -10.58 -12.47 -1.93
C ALA A 145 -9.09 -12.88 -2.03
N ARG A 146 -8.36 -12.30 -2.99
CA ARG A 146 -6.91 -12.49 -3.13
C ARG A 146 -6.15 -11.97 -1.91
N GLU A 147 -6.49 -10.76 -1.46
CA GLU A 147 -5.91 -10.15 -0.25
C GLU A 147 -6.09 -11.07 0.98
N LYS A 148 -7.28 -11.64 1.17
CA LYS A 148 -7.56 -12.54 2.30
C LYS A 148 -6.67 -13.80 2.30
N ILE A 149 -6.45 -14.38 1.12
CA ILE A 149 -5.59 -15.57 0.97
C ILE A 149 -4.14 -15.19 1.25
N ILE A 150 -3.64 -14.12 0.63
CA ILE A 150 -2.27 -13.64 0.83
C ILE A 150 -2.02 -13.30 2.30
N ALA A 151 -2.97 -12.66 2.97
CA ALA A 151 -2.85 -12.38 4.39
C ALA A 151 -2.69 -13.64 5.26
N HIS A 152 -3.37 -14.74 4.93
CA HIS A 152 -3.16 -16.01 5.64
C HIS A 152 -1.74 -16.53 5.43
N ILE A 153 -1.25 -16.49 4.18
CA ILE A 153 0.11 -16.92 3.82
C ILE A 153 1.16 -16.13 4.61
N LEU A 154 1.00 -14.81 4.65
CA LEU A 154 1.93 -13.91 5.33
C LEU A 154 1.92 -14.09 6.85
N ASN A 155 0.74 -14.34 7.42
CA ASN A 155 0.58 -14.62 8.85
C ASN A 155 1.24 -15.96 9.22
N ASP A 156 1.06 -17.01 8.42
CA ASP A 156 1.69 -18.32 8.65
C ASP A 156 3.23 -18.25 8.59
N LYS A 157 3.75 -17.28 7.84
CA LYS A 157 5.20 -17.02 7.69
C LYS A 157 5.73 -15.94 8.66
N ASN A 158 4.88 -15.38 9.53
CA ASN A 158 5.22 -14.29 10.45
C ASN A 158 5.84 -13.04 9.78
N ILE A 159 5.43 -12.72 8.55
CA ILE A 159 5.93 -11.54 7.81
C ILE A 159 5.05 -10.32 8.04
N SER A 160 3.74 -10.53 8.06
CA SER A 160 2.76 -9.48 8.34
C SER A 160 2.19 -9.65 9.74
N LYS A 161 1.61 -8.58 10.25
CA LYS A 161 0.74 -8.61 11.43
C LYS A 161 -0.40 -9.61 11.27
N LYS A 162 -0.90 -10.11 12.39
CA LYS A 162 -2.04 -11.03 12.40
C LYS A 162 -3.33 -10.31 12.01
N ILE A 163 -4.09 -10.90 11.10
CA ILE A 163 -5.47 -10.49 10.83
C ILE A 163 -6.39 -11.47 11.54
N TYR A 164 -7.12 -10.98 12.52
CA TYR A 164 -8.01 -11.81 13.33
C TYR A 164 -9.30 -12.14 12.60
N VAL A 165 -9.92 -11.14 11.97
CA VAL A 165 -11.25 -11.29 11.38
C VAL A 165 -11.36 -10.45 10.11
N PHE A 166 -11.91 -11.05 9.05
CA PHE A 166 -12.35 -10.34 7.85
C PHE A 166 -13.87 -10.25 7.83
N PHE A 167 -14.41 -9.08 7.53
CA PHE A 167 -15.84 -8.85 7.34
C PHE A 167 -16.10 -8.01 6.07
N PRO A 168 -17.35 -7.93 5.56
CA PRO A 168 -17.61 -7.42 4.20
C PRO A 168 -17.05 -6.03 3.88
N ASN A 169 -16.99 -5.14 4.86
CA ASN A 169 -16.54 -3.75 4.72
C ASN A 169 -15.33 -3.41 5.61
N GLY A 170 -14.59 -4.40 6.11
CA GLY A 170 -13.41 -4.15 6.92
C GLY A 170 -12.74 -5.40 7.48
N ARG A 171 -11.86 -5.19 8.46
CA ARG A 171 -11.19 -6.25 9.21
C ARG A 171 -10.76 -5.81 10.60
N ILE A 172 -10.56 -6.79 11.48
CA ILE A 172 -9.92 -6.63 12.78
C ILE A 172 -8.53 -7.25 12.67
N GLU A 173 -7.50 -6.45 12.92
CA GLU A 173 -6.10 -6.83 12.79
C GLU A 173 -5.32 -6.46 14.06
N GLU A 174 -4.13 -7.04 14.21
CA GLU A 174 -3.18 -6.71 15.26
C GLU A 174 -2.75 -5.25 15.14
N PHE A 175 -2.67 -4.57 16.29
CA PHE A 175 -2.10 -3.23 16.36
C PHE A 175 -0.59 -3.32 16.49
N MET A 176 0.13 -2.66 15.58
CA MET A 176 1.57 -2.62 15.59
C MET A 176 2.05 -1.35 16.29
N GLU A 177 2.73 -1.52 17.43
CA GLU A 177 3.38 -0.41 18.14
C GLU A 177 4.64 0.04 17.37
N GLY A 178 4.68 1.32 16.98
CA GLY A 178 5.77 1.89 16.20
C GLY A 178 5.33 3.15 15.45
N TYR A 179 6.15 3.56 14.49
CA TYR A 179 5.82 4.67 13.60
C TYR A 179 6.11 4.30 12.15
N ALA A 180 5.34 4.89 11.24
CA ALA A 180 5.54 4.72 9.80
C ALA A 180 6.76 5.54 9.34
N LEU A 181 7.64 4.94 8.53
CA LEU A 181 8.83 5.63 8.03
C LEU A 181 8.46 6.79 7.10
N SER A 182 9.32 7.81 7.06
CA SER A 182 9.29 8.87 6.06
C SER A 182 10.04 8.48 4.78
N LYS A 183 9.87 9.26 3.70
CA LYS A 183 10.62 9.04 2.45
C LYS A 183 12.13 9.26 2.62
N GLU A 184 12.53 10.16 3.53
CA GLU A 184 13.94 10.39 3.87
C GLU A 184 14.50 9.20 4.67
N GLU A 185 13.69 8.59 5.53
CA GLU A 185 14.10 7.42 6.30
C GLU A 185 14.27 6.19 5.41
N ILE A 186 13.40 5.92 4.44
CA ILE A 186 13.60 4.76 3.53
C ILE A 186 14.85 4.88 2.65
N LYS A 187 15.38 6.09 2.44
CA LYS A 187 16.65 6.34 1.74
C LYS A 187 17.86 6.21 2.67
N ASN A 188 17.69 6.23 3.99
CA ASN A 188 18.78 6.08 4.94
C ASN A 188 19.40 4.67 4.84
N PRO A 189 20.74 4.52 4.72
CA PRO A 189 21.39 3.21 4.61
C PRO A 189 21.04 2.21 5.72
N ILE A 190 20.79 2.69 6.95
CA ILE A 190 20.40 1.84 8.08
C ILE A 190 19.05 1.18 7.80
N PHE A 191 18.06 1.95 7.33
CA PHE A 191 16.74 1.42 7.03
C PHE A 191 16.73 0.64 5.71
N GLN A 192 17.47 1.08 4.68
CA GLN A 192 17.62 0.34 3.42
C GLN A 192 18.07 -1.10 3.64
N LYS A 193 19.05 -1.32 4.53
CA LYS A 193 19.52 -2.66 4.88
C LYS A 193 18.41 -3.54 5.44
N GLU A 194 17.61 -3.03 6.37
CA GLU A 194 16.55 -3.82 7.01
C GLU A 194 15.33 -3.99 6.09
N ILE A 195 15.01 -2.97 5.28
CA ILE A 195 14.00 -3.05 4.22
C ILE A 195 14.37 -4.13 3.21
N ALA A 196 15.60 -4.12 2.70
CA ALA A 196 16.09 -5.07 1.70
C ALA A 196 16.03 -6.52 2.20
N LYS A 197 16.40 -6.76 3.46
CA LYS A 197 16.28 -8.09 4.08
C LYS A 197 14.83 -8.53 4.23
N ASN A 198 13.95 -7.67 4.73
CA ASN A 198 12.53 -7.99 4.88
C ASN A 198 11.85 -8.25 3.53
N LEU A 199 12.21 -7.48 2.51
CA LEU A 199 11.75 -7.71 1.14
C LEU A 199 12.24 -9.06 0.61
N ARG A 200 13.48 -9.44 0.92
CA ARG A 200 14.00 -10.76 0.56
C ARG A 200 13.21 -11.88 1.24
N ILE A 201 12.93 -11.76 2.54
CA ILE A 201 12.11 -12.74 3.28
C ILE A 201 10.72 -12.90 2.66
N LEU A 202 10.10 -11.80 2.22
CA LEU A 202 8.84 -11.83 1.47
C LEU A 202 8.99 -12.57 0.13
N HIS A 203 10.00 -12.23 -0.65
CA HIS A 203 10.25 -12.82 -1.97
C HIS A 203 10.67 -14.31 -1.92
N ASP A 204 11.21 -14.77 -0.79
CA ASP A 204 11.57 -16.17 -0.54
C ASP A 204 10.33 -17.03 -0.14
N ILE A 205 9.12 -16.45 -0.02
CA ILE A 205 7.91 -17.25 0.16
C ILE A 205 7.66 -18.08 -1.09
N GLU A 206 7.80 -19.40 -0.93
CA GLU A 206 7.36 -20.37 -1.91
C GLU A 206 5.83 -20.52 -1.87
N LEU A 207 5.18 -20.11 -2.95
CA LEU A 207 3.80 -20.48 -3.22
C LEU A 207 3.79 -21.89 -3.80
N ASN A 208 3.06 -22.84 -3.22
CA ASN A 208 2.85 -24.14 -3.86
C ASN A 208 1.87 -24.01 -5.03
N ASP A 209 1.75 -25.05 -5.86
CA ASP A 209 0.96 -24.99 -7.09
C ASP A 209 -0.54 -24.73 -6.83
N ASP A 210 -1.11 -25.35 -5.79
CA ASP A 210 -2.51 -25.17 -5.41
C ASP A 210 -2.80 -23.73 -4.96
N MET A 211 -1.90 -23.15 -4.15
CA MET A 211 -1.99 -21.77 -3.69
C MET A 211 -1.87 -20.80 -4.87
N TYR A 212 -0.92 -21.05 -5.77
CA TYR A 212 -0.71 -20.22 -6.95
C TYR A 212 -1.93 -20.26 -7.87
N GLU A 213 -2.45 -21.45 -8.18
CA GLU A 213 -3.64 -21.62 -9.02
C GLU A 213 -4.88 -20.98 -8.39
N THR A 214 -5.02 -21.05 -7.06
CA THR A 214 -6.11 -20.35 -6.36
C THR A 214 -6.00 -18.83 -6.53
N ILE A 215 -4.82 -18.26 -6.29
CA ILE A 215 -4.56 -16.82 -6.45
C ILE A 215 -4.75 -16.38 -7.91
N LYS A 216 -4.31 -17.21 -8.87
CA LYS A 216 -4.49 -17.00 -10.31
C LYS A 216 -5.95 -16.99 -10.71
N ARG A 217 -6.76 -17.94 -10.27
CA ARG A 217 -8.21 -17.96 -10.56
C ARG A 217 -8.89 -16.66 -10.12
N LEU A 218 -8.55 -16.18 -8.91
CA LEU A 218 -9.06 -14.92 -8.38
C LEU A 218 -8.62 -13.70 -9.20
N GLN A 219 -7.41 -13.72 -9.77
CA GLN A 219 -6.94 -12.66 -10.66
C GLN A 219 -7.59 -12.71 -12.05
N THR A 220 -7.74 -13.91 -12.62
CA THR A 220 -8.20 -14.12 -14.01
C THR A 220 -9.68 -13.84 -14.22
N GLY A 221 -10.51 -13.91 -13.17
CA GLY A 221 -11.93 -13.56 -13.26
C GLY A 221 -12.20 -12.12 -13.74
N ASP A 222 -11.17 -11.29 -13.77
CA ASP A 222 -11.23 -9.85 -14.08
C ASP A 222 -10.47 -9.41 -15.34
N SER A 223 -9.73 -10.29 -16.05
CA SER A 223 -8.81 -9.84 -17.12
C SER A 223 -8.79 -10.72 -18.36
N ALA A 224 -9.22 -10.14 -19.50
CA ALA A 224 -9.16 -10.74 -20.83
C ALA A 224 -7.73 -11.12 -21.26
N TYR A 225 -6.70 -10.45 -20.72
CA TYR A 225 -5.29 -10.69 -21.02
C TYR A 225 -4.88 -12.17 -20.80
N TYR A 226 -5.36 -12.81 -19.74
CA TYR A 226 -5.03 -14.21 -19.46
C TYR A 226 -5.81 -15.20 -20.33
N ASN A 227 -6.94 -14.78 -20.91
CA ASN A 227 -7.68 -15.60 -21.87
C ASN A 227 -6.97 -15.62 -23.23
N ASP A 228 -6.37 -14.49 -23.64
CA ASP A 228 -5.57 -14.41 -24.87
C ASP A 228 -4.27 -15.22 -24.78
N LEU A 229 -3.65 -15.28 -23.60
CA LEU A 229 -2.50 -16.17 -23.33
C LEU A 229 -2.87 -17.65 -23.46
N LYS A 230 -4.11 -18.05 -23.12
CA LYS A 230 -4.59 -19.43 -23.28
C LYS A 230 -4.83 -19.79 -24.75
N ASN A 231 -5.22 -18.84 -25.59
CA ASN A 231 -5.55 -19.08 -27.00
C ASN A 231 -4.31 -19.12 -27.92
N ASN A 232 -3.17 -18.60 -27.46
CA ASN A 232 -1.89 -18.65 -28.18
C ASN A 232 -1.08 -19.91 -27.82
N GLU A 233 -1.66 -21.10 -28.01
CA GLU A 233 -1.03 -22.41 -27.70
C GLU A 233 0.24 -22.74 -28.51
N ASN A 234 0.63 -21.90 -29.48
CA ASN A 234 1.75 -22.16 -30.39
C ASN A 234 3.00 -21.26 -30.17
N GLY A 235 3.05 -20.47 -29.10
CA GLY A 235 4.23 -19.67 -28.72
C GLY A 235 5.08 -20.37 -27.66
N SER A 236 6.39 -20.14 -27.65
CA SER A 236 7.41 -20.75 -26.77
C SER A 236 7.25 -20.56 -25.25
N ASP A 237 6.08 -20.11 -24.76
CA ASP A 237 5.77 -19.81 -23.36
C ASP A 237 5.17 -21.02 -22.61
N GLN A 238 5.35 -22.25 -23.11
CA GLN A 238 5.03 -23.49 -22.40
C GLN A 238 5.83 -23.71 -21.09
N ILE A 239 6.68 -22.78 -20.66
CA ILE A 239 7.67 -23.03 -19.60
C ILE A 239 7.23 -22.61 -18.19
N ASN A 240 6.19 -21.82 -17.95
CA ASN A 240 5.80 -21.53 -16.55
C ASN A 240 4.30 -21.50 -16.30
N ASN A 241 3.82 -22.51 -15.58
CA ASN A 241 2.50 -22.58 -14.94
C ASN A 241 2.18 -21.39 -13.98
N ARG A 242 3.13 -20.47 -13.79
CA ARG A 242 3.11 -19.37 -12.81
C ARG A 242 3.30 -18.00 -13.49
N PRO A 243 2.25 -17.42 -14.10
CA PRO A 243 2.36 -16.12 -14.78
C PRO A 243 2.46 -14.95 -13.78
N SER A 244 3.21 -13.91 -14.14
CA SER A 244 3.21 -12.62 -13.42
C SER A 244 1.85 -11.92 -13.52
N PHE A 245 1.47 -11.20 -12.45
CA PHE A 245 0.22 -10.43 -12.38
C PHE A 245 0.35 -8.97 -12.81
N LEU A 246 1.58 -8.51 -13.06
CA LEU A 246 1.89 -7.12 -13.39
C LEU A 246 1.17 -6.67 -14.69
N TRP A 247 1.48 -7.32 -15.80
CA TRP A 247 1.00 -6.92 -17.13
C TRP A 247 -0.51 -7.07 -17.28
N GLY A 248 -1.08 -8.16 -16.76
CA GLY A 248 -2.54 -8.34 -16.75
C GLY A 248 -3.27 -7.24 -15.97
N THR A 249 -2.63 -6.64 -14.96
CA THR A 249 -3.16 -5.51 -14.20
C THR A 249 -2.98 -4.18 -14.94
N ILE A 250 -1.80 -3.92 -15.52
CA ILE A 250 -1.53 -2.73 -16.34
C ILE A 250 -2.53 -2.66 -17.50
N TRP A 251 -2.71 -3.76 -18.24
CA TRP A 251 -3.65 -3.81 -19.36
C TRP A 251 -5.12 -3.70 -18.92
N LYS A 252 -5.49 -4.26 -17.75
CA LYS A 252 -6.82 -4.03 -17.16
C LYS A 252 -7.06 -2.54 -16.96
N TYR A 253 -6.14 -1.81 -16.34
CA TYR A 253 -6.31 -0.37 -16.11
C TYR A 253 -6.31 0.43 -17.42
N PHE A 254 -5.43 0.10 -18.36
CA PHE A 254 -5.41 0.73 -19.69
C PHE A 254 -6.76 0.59 -20.39
N ASN A 255 -7.33 -0.63 -20.44
CA ASN A 255 -8.60 -0.89 -21.12
C ASN A 255 -9.77 -0.15 -20.45
N LEU A 256 -9.85 -0.17 -19.12
CA LEU A 256 -10.87 0.56 -18.38
C LEU A 256 -10.82 2.07 -18.64
N LEU A 257 -9.62 2.65 -18.71
CA LEU A 257 -9.44 4.06 -19.03
C LEU A 257 -9.72 4.37 -20.51
N TYR A 258 -9.38 3.45 -21.42
CA TYR A 258 -9.67 3.60 -22.84
C TYR A 258 -11.18 3.59 -23.12
N GLU A 259 -11.91 2.68 -22.47
CA GLU A 259 -13.38 2.68 -22.50
C GLU A 259 -13.95 3.98 -21.95
N GLU A 260 -13.43 4.48 -20.82
CA GLU A 260 -13.87 5.73 -20.22
C GLU A 260 -13.60 6.94 -21.12
N LYS A 261 -12.43 6.99 -21.78
CA LYS A 261 -12.08 8.03 -22.75
C LYS A 261 -13.09 8.13 -23.89
N ASN A 262 -13.60 7.00 -24.36
CA ASN A 262 -14.50 6.94 -25.51
C ASN A 262 -15.95 7.31 -25.18
N LYS A 263 -16.29 7.52 -23.90
CA LYS A 263 -17.62 7.99 -23.50
C LYS A 263 -17.81 9.47 -23.88
N PRO A 264 -19.02 9.85 -24.35
CA PRO A 264 -19.39 11.25 -24.42
C PRO A 264 -19.41 11.83 -23.00
N CYS A 265 -18.94 13.07 -22.84
CA CYS A 265 -18.90 13.71 -21.54
C CYS A 265 -19.06 15.23 -21.67
N ASP A 266 -19.58 15.86 -20.62
CA ASP A 266 -19.76 17.30 -20.56
C ASP A 266 -18.42 18.05 -20.56
N PHE A 267 -18.45 19.34 -20.87
CA PHE A 267 -17.26 20.20 -20.91
C PHE A 267 -16.45 20.20 -19.60
N ASN A 268 -17.12 20.10 -18.45
CA ASN A 268 -16.48 20.10 -17.12
C ASN A 268 -16.28 18.69 -16.52
N ALA A 269 -16.51 17.63 -17.30
CA ALA A 269 -16.36 16.27 -16.81
C ALA A 269 -14.88 15.92 -16.57
N LYS A 270 -14.61 15.19 -15.48
CA LYS A 270 -13.25 14.72 -15.15
C LYS A 270 -12.62 13.91 -16.28
N GLY A 271 -13.42 13.15 -17.04
CA GLY A 271 -12.97 12.32 -18.16
C GLY A 271 -12.30 13.07 -19.31
N ASN A 272 -12.44 14.40 -19.41
CA ASN A 272 -11.80 15.18 -20.47
C ASN A 272 -10.27 15.09 -20.44
N ILE A 273 -9.65 14.87 -19.28
CA ILE A 273 -8.19 14.67 -19.19
C ILE A 273 -7.73 13.44 -20.00
N LEU A 274 -8.53 12.37 -20.03
CA LEU A 274 -8.21 11.14 -20.77
C LEU A 274 -8.23 11.37 -22.28
N LYS A 275 -8.98 12.37 -22.75
CA LYS A 275 -9.05 12.74 -24.17
C LYS A 275 -7.81 13.47 -24.65
N LEU A 276 -7.04 14.08 -23.75
CA LEU A 276 -5.76 14.73 -24.06
C LEU A 276 -4.61 13.73 -24.18
N ILE A 277 -4.76 12.52 -23.62
CA ILE A 277 -3.77 11.46 -23.72
C ILE A 277 -3.95 10.74 -25.06
N ASP A 278 -2.85 10.58 -25.80
CA ASP A 278 -2.80 9.70 -26.95
C ASP A 278 -2.68 8.24 -26.49
N PHE A 279 -3.82 7.54 -26.46
CA PHE A 279 -3.88 6.14 -26.05
C PHE A 279 -3.23 5.18 -27.05
N GLU A 280 -3.05 5.56 -28.31
CA GLU A 280 -2.33 4.71 -29.28
C GLU A 280 -0.83 4.75 -28.99
N SER A 281 -0.28 5.95 -28.75
CA SER A 281 1.11 6.11 -28.31
C SER A 281 1.37 5.46 -26.94
N LEU A 282 0.42 5.59 -26.00
CA LEU A 282 0.49 4.92 -24.71
C LEU A 282 0.47 3.40 -24.84
N ARG A 283 -0.38 2.83 -25.69
CA ARG A 283 -0.40 1.38 -25.98
C ARG A 283 0.98 0.90 -26.44
N LYS A 284 1.55 1.56 -27.44
CA LYS A 284 2.90 1.24 -27.97
C LYS A 284 3.97 1.34 -26.89
N THR A 285 3.88 2.34 -26.02
CA THR A 285 4.79 2.51 -24.88
C THR A 285 4.67 1.35 -23.89
N ILE A 286 3.45 0.90 -23.56
CA ILE A 286 3.25 -0.23 -22.66
C ILE A 286 3.82 -1.51 -23.27
N GLU A 287 3.56 -1.76 -24.57
CA GLU A 287 4.11 -2.92 -25.30
C GLU A 287 5.65 -2.91 -25.32
N GLU A 288 6.27 -1.76 -25.58
CA GLU A 288 7.72 -1.57 -25.53
C GLU A 288 8.28 -1.89 -24.14
N VAL A 289 7.72 -1.28 -23.09
CA VAL A 289 8.19 -1.48 -21.70
C VAL A 289 7.96 -2.92 -21.24
N GLU A 290 6.85 -3.54 -21.62
CA GLU A 290 6.56 -4.95 -21.35
C GLU A 290 7.62 -5.86 -21.99
N ALA A 291 7.97 -5.64 -23.26
CA ALA A 291 9.00 -6.40 -23.94
C ALA A 291 10.38 -6.24 -23.26
N LEU A 292 10.74 -5.00 -22.89
CA LEU A 292 12.01 -4.69 -22.20
C LEU A 292 12.10 -5.37 -20.83
N CYS A 293 11.03 -5.36 -20.05
CA CYS A 293 10.97 -6.02 -18.75
C CYS A 293 11.02 -7.55 -18.88
N LYS A 294 10.25 -8.13 -19.81
CA LYS A 294 10.25 -9.57 -20.08
C LYS A 294 11.63 -10.07 -20.54
N ALA A 295 12.37 -9.26 -21.31
CA ALA A 295 13.73 -9.58 -21.73
C ALA A 295 14.71 -9.77 -20.56
N LYS A 296 14.45 -9.14 -19.39
CA LYS A 296 15.27 -9.32 -18.18
C LYS A 296 15.07 -10.66 -17.48
N ARG A 297 13.97 -11.38 -17.79
CA ARG A 297 13.64 -12.69 -17.19
C ARG A 297 13.69 -12.67 -15.66
N SER A 298 13.26 -11.56 -15.04
CA SER A 298 13.14 -11.47 -13.58
C SER A 298 12.25 -12.59 -13.06
N PRO A 299 12.65 -13.33 -12.00
CA PRO A 299 11.81 -14.37 -11.42
C PRO A 299 10.52 -13.78 -10.86
N VAL A 300 9.43 -14.54 -11.01
CA VAL A 300 8.13 -14.23 -10.44
C VAL A 300 8.08 -14.75 -9.00
N VAL A 301 7.85 -13.85 -8.06
CA VAL A 301 7.80 -14.12 -6.61
C VAL A 301 6.57 -13.43 -6.01
N LEU A 302 6.22 -13.76 -4.76
CA LEU A 302 5.20 -13.00 -4.04
C LEU A 302 5.75 -11.59 -3.73
N CYS A 303 5.22 -10.56 -4.39
CA CYS A 303 5.63 -9.16 -4.19
C CYS A 303 4.63 -8.44 -3.27
N HIS A 304 5.09 -7.37 -2.62
CA HIS A 304 4.23 -6.41 -1.90
C HIS A 304 3.47 -5.50 -2.87
N CYS A 305 4.14 -5.08 -3.96
CA CYS A 305 3.65 -4.23 -5.04
C CYS A 305 3.43 -2.75 -4.70
N ASP A 306 3.38 -2.38 -3.41
CA ASP A 306 3.18 -0.99 -2.94
C ASP A 306 4.13 -0.57 -1.79
N LEU A 307 5.44 -0.61 -2.03
CA LEU A 307 6.48 -0.36 -1.02
C LEU A 307 6.80 1.14 -0.82
N LEU A 308 5.77 1.96 -0.60
CA LEU A 308 5.92 3.36 -0.20
C LEU A 308 6.29 3.51 1.27
N SER A 309 6.88 4.65 1.64
CA SER A 309 7.44 4.89 2.99
C SER A 309 6.50 4.56 4.15
N SER A 310 5.22 4.93 4.05
CA SER A 310 4.26 4.70 5.14
C SER A 310 3.83 3.23 5.32
N ASN A 311 4.22 2.33 4.41
CA ASN A 311 3.96 0.89 4.51
C ASN A 311 5.10 0.14 5.23
N PHE A 312 6.12 0.87 5.69
CA PHE A 312 7.14 0.38 6.62
C PHE A 312 6.89 0.93 8.01
N ILE A 313 6.67 0.04 8.97
CA ILE A 313 6.58 0.41 10.38
C ILE A 313 7.92 0.11 11.05
N ASN A 314 8.57 1.15 11.57
CA ASN A 314 9.65 0.99 12.53
C ASN A 314 9.04 0.74 13.90
N LYS A 315 9.13 -0.50 14.37
CA LYS A 315 8.60 -0.91 15.67
C LYS A 315 9.43 -0.33 16.81
N THR A 316 8.87 -0.36 18.01
CA THR A 316 9.55 0.09 19.24
C THR A 316 10.85 -0.66 19.56
N ASP A 317 11.02 -1.87 19.01
CA ASP A 317 12.24 -2.68 19.08
C ASP A 317 13.26 -2.39 17.96
N ASN A 318 13.03 -1.35 17.15
CA ASN A 318 13.80 -0.96 15.97
C ASN A 318 13.84 -1.99 14.82
N THR A 319 12.93 -2.95 14.80
CA THR A 319 12.77 -3.84 13.64
C THR A 319 11.69 -3.31 12.70
N ILE A 320 11.94 -3.47 11.39
CA ILE A 320 11.01 -3.03 10.36
C ILE A 320 9.95 -4.11 10.12
N CYS A 321 8.69 -3.69 9.99
CA CYS A 321 7.57 -4.54 9.61
C CYS A 321 6.86 -3.95 8.39
N LEU A 322 6.52 -4.81 7.42
CA LEU A 322 5.72 -4.46 6.26
C LEU A 322 4.24 -4.52 6.60
N ILE A 323 3.46 -3.56 6.09
CA ILE A 323 2.01 -3.52 6.23
C ILE A 323 1.34 -3.15 4.90
N ASP A 324 0.04 -3.39 4.81
CA ASP A 324 -0.82 -2.99 3.68
C ASP A 324 -0.59 -3.76 2.36
N PHE A 325 -0.71 -5.07 2.43
CA PHE A 325 -0.56 -6.01 1.32
C PHE A 325 -1.78 -6.07 0.36
N GLU A 326 -2.58 -5.01 0.24
CA GLU A 326 -3.79 -5.04 -0.58
C GLU A 326 -3.52 -5.20 -2.09
N TYR A 327 -2.35 -4.75 -2.54
CA TYR A 327 -1.86 -4.92 -3.91
C TYR A 327 -1.01 -6.18 -4.12
N SER A 328 -0.61 -6.85 -3.04
CA SER A 328 0.31 -7.98 -3.08
C SER A 328 -0.21 -9.08 -4.00
N CYS A 329 0.69 -9.61 -4.82
CA CYS A 329 0.45 -10.74 -5.72
C CYS A 329 1.77 -11.21 -6.35
N PRO A 330 1.74 -12.36 -7.07
CA PRO A 330 2.90 -12.80 -7.83
C PRO A 330 3.28 -11.82 -8.94
N MET A 331 4.46 -11.22 -8.87
CA MET A 331 5.04 -10.35 -9.90
C MET A 331 6.55 -10.60 -10.02
N GLU A 332 7.18 -10.01 -11.03
CA GLU A 332 8.63 -9.96 -11.14
C GLU A 332 9.24 -9.28 -9.90
N ARG A 333 10.22 -9.92 -9.22
CA ARG A 333 10.91 -9.31 -8.06
C ARG A 333 11.50 -7.93 -8.38
N ALA A 334 11.94 -7.74 -9.62
CA ALA A 334 12.51 -6.50 -10.12
C ALA A 334 11.50 -5.35 -10.12
N TYR A 335 10.21 -5.65 -10.30
CA TYR A 335 9.14 -4.67 -10.16
C TYR A 335 9.08 -4.12 -8.74
N ASP A 336 9.06 -4.98 -7.72
CA ASP A 336 8.87 -4.53 -6.33
C ASP A 336 10.06 -3.66 -5.87
N ILE A 337 11.28 -4.03 -6.28
CA ILE A 337 12.50 -3.26 -6.02
C ILE A 337 12.47 -1.91 -6.75
N ALA A 338 12.21 -1.89 -8.07
CA ALA A 338 12.14 -0.63 -8.83
C ALA A 338 11.03 0.29 -8.33
N ASN A 339 9.89 -0.30 -7.97
CA ASN A 339 8.75 0.41 -7.42
C ASN A 339 9.12 1.05 -6.08
N HIS A 340 9.76 0.32 -5.16
CA HIS A 340 10.26 0.88 -3.91
C HIS A 340 11.22 2.06 -4.14
N PHE A 341 12.13 1.93 -5.11
CA PHE A 341 13.06 3.01 -5.45
C PHE A 341 12.37 4.26 -6.01
N ASN A 342 11.29 4.09 -6.78
CA ASN A 342 10.45 5.21 -7.23
C ASN A 342 9.78 5.95 -6.06
N GLU A 343 9.48 5.26 -4.96
CA GLU A 343 8.85 5.86 -3.79
C GLU A 343 9.79 6.69 -2.91
N TYR A 344 11.08 6.76 -3.24
CA TYR A 344 12.03 7.70 -2.61
C TYR A 344 11.65 9.15 -2.92
N ALA A 345 11.02 9.38 -4.08
CA ALA A 345 10.48 10.66 -4.48
C ALA A 345 9.22 11.07 -3.68
N GLY A 346 8.54 10.10 -3.06
CA GLY A 346 7.24 10.25 -2.40
C GLY A 346 6.14 10.77 -3.32
N PHE A 347 5.00 11.14 -2.74
CA PHE A 347 3.85 11.68 -3.48
C PHE A 347 4.16 13.01 -4.21
N ASN A 348 5.14 13.77 -3.72
CA ASN A 348 5.61 15.00 -4.35
C ASN A 348 6.41 14.77 -5.62
N CYS A 349 6.76 13.52 -5.95
CA CYS A 349 7.44 13.18 -7.19
C CYS A 349 8.79 13.91 -7.38
N GLU A 350 9.54 14.08 -6.28
CA GLU A 350 10.89 14.65 -6.29
C GLU A 350 11.91 13.65 -6.87
N TRP A 351 11.94 13.53 -8.19
CA TRP A 351 12.72 12.52 -8.90
C TRP A 351 14.24 12.62 -8.70
N ASN A 352 14.75 13.73 -8.18
CA ASN A 352 16.14 13.86 -7.74
C ASN A 352 16.49 13.01 -6.50
N LEU A 353 15.48 12.47 -5.80
CA LEU A 353 15.68 11.64 -4.61
C LEU A 353 15.79 10.14 -4.92
N ILE A 354 15.45 9.71 -6.14
CA ILE A 354 15.60 8.32 -6.57
C ILE A 354 17.06 7.84 -6.35
N PRO A 355 17.28 6.56 -6.05
CA PRO A 355 18.61 6.10 -5.71
C PRO A 355 19.58 6.22 -6.88
N ASN A 356 20.79 6.66 -6.58
CA ASN A 356 21.92 6.56 -7.51
C ASN A 356 22.44 5.11 -7.57
N LYS A 357 23.43 4.84 -8.44
CA LYS A 357 23.98 3.49 -8.61
C LYS A 357 24.56 2.88 -7.32
N ASP A 358 25.19 3.68 -6.47
CA ASP A 358 25.76 3.19 -5.21
C ASP A 358 24.65 2.87 -4.20
N GLU A 359 23.58 3.65 -4.18
CA GLU A 359 22.40 3.39 -3.35
C GLU A 359 21.66 2.12 -3.82
N GLU A 360 21.43 1.96 -5.14
CA GLU A 360 20.88 0.72 -5.72
C GLU A 360 21.76 -0.49 -5.37
N TYR A 361 23.09 -0.35 -5.50
CA TYR A 361 24.07 -1.38 -5.18
C TYR A 361 23.99 -1.80 -3.71
N ASN A 362 23.99 -0.85 -2.77
CA ASN A 362 23.94 -1.16 -1.34
C ASN A 362 22.62 -1.83 -0.94
N PHE A 363 21.49 -1.40 -1.51
CA PHE A 363 20.21 -2.06 -1.28
C PHE A 363 20.23 -3.50 -1.80
N ILE A 364 20.64 -3.70 -3.04
CA ILE A 364 20.66 -5.02 -3.70
C ILE A 364 21.66 -5.97 -3.02
N LYS A 365 22.81 -5.47 -2.58
CA LYS A 365 23.77 -6.19 -1.76
C LYS A 365 23.11 -6.81 -0.52
N HIS A 366 22.32 -6.00 0.21
CA HIS A 366 21.62 -6.47 1.40
C HIS A 366 20.44 -7.40 1.09
N TYR A 367 19.73 -7.16 -0.02
CA TYR A 367 18.65 -8.03 -0.50
C TYR A 367 19.15 -9.43 -0.90
N LEU A 368 20.29 -9.50 -1.60
CA LEU A 368 20.90 -10.75 -2.02
C LEU A 368 21.71 -11.41 -0.89
N ASN A 369 22.12 -10.64 0.11
CA ASN A 369 23.03 -11.04 1.18
C ASN A 369 24.34 -11.63 0.63
N THR A 370 24.97 -10.92 -0.30
CA THR A 370 26.23 -11.32 -0.95
C THR A 370 27.11 -10.10 -1.17
N ASP A 371 28.43 -10.31 -1.23
CA ASP A 371 29.42 -9.31 -1.66
C ASP A 371 29.86 -9.53 -3.14
N ASP A 372 29.23 -10.45 -3.85
CA ASP A 372 29.54 -10.75 -5.25
C ASP A 372 29.04 -9.62 -6.18
N ASN A 373 29.99 -8.78 -6.61
CA ASN A 373 29.74 -7.67 -7.54
C ASN A 373 29.03 -8.10 -8.82
N GLN A 374 29.32 -9.30 -9.35
CA GLN A 374 28.73 -9.74 -10.61
C GLN A 374 27.23 -10.01 -10.43
N ILE A 375 26.85 -10.73 -9.38
CA ILE A 375 25.44 -11.06 -9.10
C ILE A 375 24.66 -9.79 -8.72
N ILE A 376 25.27 -8.89 -7.95
CA ILE A 376 24.66 -7.60 -7.59
C ILE A 376 24.38 -6.77 -8.85
N ASN A 377 25.38 -6.60 -9.72
CA ASN A 377 25.22 -5.82 -10.94
C ASN A 377 24.22 -6.45 -11.94
N GLN A 378 24.10 -7.78 -11.95
CA GLN A 378 23.05 -8.45 -12.73
C GLN A 378 21.64 -8.06 -12.26
N LEU A 379 21.39 -8.03 -10.94
CA LEU A 379 20.09 -7.61 -10.42
C LEU A 379 19.88 -6.09 -10.58
N ILE A 380 20.93 -5.26 -10.50
CA ILE A 380 20.82 -3.83 -10.84
C ILE A 380 20.31 -3.67 -12.29
N ASP A 381 20.89 -4.38 -13.25
CA ASP A 381 20.47 -4.36 -14.65
C ASP A 381 19.04 -4.89 -14.84
N GLU A 382 18.68 -5.98 -14.13
CA GLU A 382 17.34 -6.58 -14.13
C GLU A 382 16.25 -5.57 -13.73
N VAL A 383 16.54 -4.70 -12.74
CA VAL A 383 15.60 -3.70 -12.16
C VAL A 383 15.37 -2.50 -13.08
N GLN A 384 16.33 -2.10 -13.92
CA GLN A 384 16.27 -0.82 -14.64
C GLN A 384 14.99 -0.56 -15.46
N PRO A 385 14.49 -1.48 -16.32
CA PRO A 385 13.29 -1.19 -17.09
C PRO A 385 12.01 -1.13 -16.23
N PHE A 386 12.03 -1.72 -15.03
CA PHE A 386 10.87 -1.75 -14.15
C PHE A 386 10.56 -0.40 -13.48
N TYR A 387 11.50 0.55 -13.49
CA TYR A 387 11.22 1.95 -13.13
C TYR A 387 10.08 2.52 -14.00
N LEU A 388 10.13 2.27 -15.31
CA LEU A 388 9.09 2.72 -16.24
C LEU A 388 7.77 1.96 -16.03
N SER A 389 7.82 0.65 -15.79
CA SER A 389 6.60 -0.13 -15.53
C SER A 389 5.88 0.34 -14.27
N SER A 390 6.61 0.69 -13.20
CA SER A 390 6.04 1.25 -11.97
C SER A 390 5.36 2.60 -12.24
N HIS A 391 5.99 3.49 -13.02
CA HIS A 391 5.36 4.76 -13.41
C HIS A 391 4.07 4.56 -14.19
N ILE A 392 4.07 3.67 -15.18
CA ILE A 392 2.87 3.35 -15.98
C ILE A 392 1.77 2.76 -15.08
N TYR A 393 2.11 1.79 -14.22
CA TYR A 393 1.17 1.15 -13.30
C TYR A 393 0.45 2.18 -12.44
N TRP A 394 1.20 3.02 -11.72
CA TRP A 394 0.64 4.00 -10.80
C TRP A 394 -0.01 5.18 -11.51
N ALA A 395 0.42 5.54 -12.72
CA ALA A 395 -0.25 6.52 -13.55
C ALA A 395 -1.66 6.08 -13.92
N LEU A 396 -1.79 4.87 -14.49
CA LEU A 396 -3.08 4.31 -14.90
C LEU A 396 -3.99 4.09 -13.68
N TRP A 397 -3.44 3.53 -12.60
CA TRP A 397 -4.16 3.37 -11.34
C TRP A 397 -4.72 4.72 -10.84
N SER A 398 -3.88 5.76 -10.82
CA SER A 398 -4.28 7.07 -10.29
C SER A 398 -5.31 7.74 -11.19
N LEU A 399 -5.15 7.71 -12.51
CA LEU A 399 -6.15 8.24 -13.42
C LEU A 399 -7.51 7.55 -13.25
N LEU A 400 -7.52 6.23 -13.05
CA LEU A 400 -8.74 5.46 -12.80
C LEU A 400 -9.40 5.89 -11.48
N GLN A 401 -8.60 6.06 -10.42
CA GLN A 401 -9.07 6.60 -9.16
C GLN A 401 -9.63 8.01 -9.30
N GLY A 402 -9.01 8.87 -10.09
CA GLY A 402 -9.51 10.22 -10.33
C GLY A 402 -10.90 10.26 -10.98
N MET A 403 -11.24 9.24 -11.77
CA MET A 403 -12.58 9.08 -12.38
C MET A 403 -13.63 8.60 -11.37
N ARG A 404 -13.24 7.75 -10.40
CA ARG A 404 -14.20 6.95 -9.62
C ARG A 404 -14.24 7.26 -8.12
N SER A 405 -13.09 7.64 -7.57
CA SER A 405 -12.86 7.85 -6.15
C SER A 405 -13.48 9.17 -5.66
N SER A 406 -13.97 9.13 -4.43
CA SER A 406 -14.41 10.31 -3.67
C SER A 406 -13.38 10.78 -2.65
N ILE A 407 -12.20 10.16 -2.62
CA ILE A 407 -11.14 10.51 -1.68
C ILE A 407 -10.54 11.86 -2.06
N ASP A 408 -10.24 12.67 -1.03
CA ASP A 408 -9.59 13.96 -1.16
C ASP A 408 -8.07 13.80 -1.40
N PHE A 409 -7.75 13.41 -2.63
CA PHE A 409 -6.38 13.32 -3.16
C PHE A 409 -6.40 13.72 -4.63
N ASP A 410 -5.37 14.44 -5.08
CA ASP A 410 -5.26 14.89 -6.46
C ASP A 410 -4.76 13.78 -7.40
N PHE A 411 -5.63 12.79 -7.59
CA PHE A 411 -5.36 11.62 -8.43
C PHE A 411 -5.04 11.97 -9.88
N ILE A 412 -5.62 13.05 -10.41
CA ILE A 412 -5.42 13.41 -11.82
C ILE A 412 -4.00 13.94 -12.01
N ASN A 413 -3.59 14.93 -11.21
CA ASN A 413 -2.24 15.48 -11.34
C ASN A 413 -1.16 14.46 -10.96
N TYR A 414 -1.38 13.64 -9.93
CA TYR A 414 -0.46 12.56 -9.59
C TYR A 414 -0.32 11.55 -10.73
N GLY A 415 -1.44 11.13 -11.34
CA GLY A 415 -1.46 10.20 -12.47
C GLY A 415 -0.74 10.75 -13.69
N MET A 416 -0.99 12.02 -14.04
CA MET A 416 -0.30 12.69 -15.14
C MET A 416 1.19 12.89 -14.87
N THR A 417 1.58 13.14 -13.62
CA THR A 417 2.99 13.29 -13.22
C THR A 417 3.75 11.97 -13.36
N LYS A 418 3.17 10.85 -12.89
CA LYS A 418 3.74 9.50 -13.10
C LYS A 418 3.75 9.12 -14.58
N LEU A 419 2.71 9.45 -15.35
CA LEU A 419 2.68 9.19 -16.79
C LEU A 419 3.79 9.96 -17.52
N THR A 420 4.00 11.22 -17.15
CA THR A 420 5.10 12.05 -17.66
C THR A 420 6.45 11.44 -17.28
N ALA A 421 6.62 10.95 -16.05
CA ALA A 421 7.85 10.30 -15.62
C ALA A 421 8.21 9.09 -16.52
N SER A 422 7.22 8.35 -17.03
CA SER A 422 7.45 7.25 -17.98
C SER A 422 8.04 7.69 -19.33
N THR A 423 8.06 8.99 -19.64
CA THR A 423 8.65 9.55 -20.87
C THR A 423 9.89 10.40 -20.62
N LEU A 424 10.22 10.71 -19.36
CA LEU A 424 11.39 11.53 -19.02
C LEU A 424 12.70 10.79 -19.31
N SER A 425 13.70 11.55 -19.78
CA SER A 425 15.03 11.04 -20.11
C SER A 425 15.74 10.39 -18.92
N ILE A 426 15.55 10.91 -17.70
CA ILE A 426 16.17 10.37 -16.47
C ILE A 426 15.76 8.91 -16.18
N PHE A 427 14.57 8.47 -16.64
CA PHE A 427 14.12 7.09 -16.51
C PHE A 427 14.34 6.30 -17.80
N ARG A 428 14.08 6.88 -18.97
CA ARG A 428 14.29 6.20 -20.26
C ARG A 428 15.78 5.86 -20.50
N SER A 429 16.70 6.70 -20.05
CA SER A 429 18.16 6.45 -20.19
C SER A 429 18.67 5.30 -19.32
N LYS A 430 17.95 4.90 -18.25
CA LYS A 430 18.28 3.71 -17.46
C LYS A 430 18.29 2.43 -18.30
N ILE A 431 17.52 2.40 -19.38
CA ILE A 431 17.42 1.26 -20.31
C ILE A 431 18.47 1.36 -21.43
N ALA A 432 18.79 2.58 -21.87
CA ALA A 432 19.71 2.84 -22.96
C ALA A 432 21.20 2.60 -22.62
N SER A 433 21.53 2.45 -21.33
CA SER A 433 22.92 2.42 -20.86
C SER A 433 23.65 1.08 -21.07
N ASN A 434 23.03 0.10 -21.73
CA ASN A 434 23.58 -1.24 -21.98
C ASN A 434 23.60 -1.65 -23.47
N GLN A 435 23.61 -0.66 -24.38
CA GLN A 435 23.94 -0.89 -25.80
C GLN A 435 25.40 -0.56 -26.09
#